data_AF-A0A348UIP6-F1
#
_entry.id   AF-A0A348UIP6-F1
#
_cell.length_a   1.000
_cell.length_b   1.000
_cell.length_c   1.000
_cell.angle_alpha   90.00
_cell.angle_beta   90.00
_cell.angle_gamma   90.00
#
_symmetry.space_group_name_H-M   'P 1'
#
loop_
_entity.id
_entity.type
_entity.pdbx_description
1 polymer ?
#
loop_
_entity_poly.entity_id
_entity_poly.type
_entity_poly.pdbx_seq_one_letter_code
_entity_poly.pdbx_strand_id
1 'polypeptide(L)'
;MTDQRTLFIHPEESVNPTLDDAIELCRAELERLKVKLEIYRRLKHRRRDQLLKLVISRIDERQMALDQLEAMVIARRAPEEPIH
;
A
#
# COMPACT_ATOMS: atom_id res chain seq x y z
N MET A 1 12.47 2.29 51.23
CA MET A 1 11.71 3.15 50.31
C MET A 1 11.80 2.50 48.94
N THR A 2 10.75 1.79 48.56
CA THR A 2 10.69 0.99 47.34
C THR A 2 10.20 1.88 46.22
N ASP A 3 11.11 2.37 45.38
CA ASP A 3 10.72 3.16 44.21
C ASP A 3 10.27 2.19 43.10
N GLN A 4 8.99 1.85 43.12
CA GLN A 4 8.28 1.24 42.01
C GLN A 4 8.13 2.28 40.89
N ARG A 5 9.18 2.48 40.10
CA ARG A 5 9.02 3.05 38.75
C ARG A 5 8.58 1.94 37.82
N THR A 6 7.29 1.60 37.92
CA THR A 6 6.55 0.95 36.86
C THR A 6 6.66 1.85 35.63
N LEU A 7 7.58 1.53 34.73
CA LEU A 7 7.56 2.04 33.37
C LEU A 7 6.25 1.54 32.77
N PHE A 8 5.27 2.44 32.72
CA PHE A 8 4.06 2.23 31.93
C PHE A 8 4.50 2.10 30.48
N ILE A 9 4.59 0.85 30.02
CA ILE A 9 4.60 0.54 28.60
C ILE A 9 3.22 0.96 28.10
N HIS A 10 3.12 2.11 27.44
CA HIS A 10 1.91 2.50 26.72
C HIS A 10 1.70 1.47 25.59
N PRO A 11 0.66 0.62 25.63
CA PRO A 11 0.50 -0.47 24.67
C PRO A 11 -0.32 -0.09 23.43
N GLU A 12 -0.44 1.20 23.10
CA GLU A 12 -1.43 1.70 22.14
C GLU A 12 -0.86 2.87 21.29
N GLU A 13 0.43 2.85 20.93
CA GLU A 13 0.82 3.54 19.70
C GLU A 13 0.24 2.72 18.54
N SER A 14 -1.02 3.00 18.18
CA SER A 14 -1.54 2.54 16.90
C SER A 14 -0.62 3.13 15.85
N VAL A 15 0.30 2.32 15.32
CA VAL A 15 1.13 2.67 14.16
C VAL A 15 0.17 2.71 12.98
N ASN A 16 -0.66 3.75 12.92
CA ASN A 16 -1.50 4.04 11.78
C ASN A 16 -0.52 4.49 10.70
N PRO A 17 -0.34 3.71 9.62
CA PRO A 17 0.57 4.09 8.56
C PRO A 17 0.17 5.46 8.03
N THR A 18 1.15 6.33 7.84
CA THR A 18 0.91 7.63 7.21
C THR A 18 0.43 7.40 5.77
N LEU A 19 -0.11 8.45 5.14
CA LEU A 19 -0.50 8.39 3.74
C LEU A 19 0.68 8.02 2.83
N ASP A 20 1.88 8.51 3.18
CA ASP A 20 3.12 8.17 2.48
C ASP A 20 3.51 6.69 2.71
N ASP A 21 3.37 6.16 3.93
CA ASP A 21 3.60 4.73 4.21
C ASP A 21 2.62 3.85 3.43
N ALA A 22 1.35 4.26 3.33
CA ALA A 22 0.34 3.54 2.56
C ALA A 22 0.67 3.53 1.05
N ILE A 23 1.19 4.64 0.51
CA ILE A 23 1.66 4.74 -0.87
C ILE A 23 2.84 3.80 -1.12
N GLU A 24 3.84 3.81 -0.24
CA GLU A 24 5.00 2.93 -0.37
C GLU A 24 4.63 1.44 -0.26
N LEU A 25 3.69 1.11 0.63
CA LEU A 25 3.13 -0.24 0.72
C LEU A 25 2.42 -0.66 -0.57
N CYS A 26 1.60 0.22 -1.16
CA CYS A 26 0.94 -0.02 -2.44
C CYS A 26 1.95 -0.24 -3.57
N ARG A 27 3.00 0.58 -3.65
CA ARG A 27 4.08 0.45 -4.64
C ARG A 27 4.83 -0.88 -4.48
N ALA A 28 5.22 -1.23 -3.26
CA ALA A 28 5.90 -2.49 -2.97
C ALA A 28 5.05 -3.71 -3.34
N GLU A 29 3.73 -3.64 -3.10
CA GLU A 29 2.81 -4.71 -3.49
C GLU A 29 2.63 -4.82 -5.00
N LEU A 30 2.53 -3.70 -5.71
CA LEU A 30 2.48 -3.68 -7.18
C LEU A 30 3.72 -4.35 -7.78
N GLU A 31 4.90 -4.04 -7.28
CA GLU A 31 6.14 -4.68 -7.75
C GLU A 31 6.13 -6.19 -7.50
N ARG A 32 5.68 -6.64 -6.32
CA ARG A 32 5.52 -8.08 -6.04
C ARG A 32 4.53 -8.75 -7.00
N LEU A 33 3.43 -8.09 -7.31
CA LEU A 33 2.43 -8.61 -8.25
C LEU A 33 2.98 -8.66 -9.68
N LYS A 34 3.75 -7.66 -10.12
CA LYS A 34 4.43 -7.67 -11.44
C LYS A 34 5.45 -8.82 -11.54
N VAL A 35 6.23 -9.06 -10.48
CA VAL A 35 7.14 -10.23 -10.42
C VAL A 35 6.35 -11.53 -10.51
N LYS A 36 5.24 -11.65 -9.76
CA LYS A 36 4.36 -12.83 -9.79
C LYS A 36 3.75 -13.05 -11.17
N LEU A 37 3.35 -11.99 -11.86
CA LEU A 37 2.84 -12.03 -13.22
C LEU A 37 3.88 -12.63 -14.17
N GLU A 38 5.13 -12.19 -14.07
CA GLU A 38 6.22 -12.69 -14.91
C GLU A 38 6.53 -14.17 -14.64
N ILE A 39 6.51 -14.60 -13.38
CA ILE A 39 6.62 -16.01 -13.01
C ILE A 39 5.49 -16.83 -13.66
N TYR A 40 4.25 -16.34 -13.55
CA TYR A 40 3.09 -17.01 -14.13
C TYR A 40 3.13 -17.05 -15.66
N ARG A 41 3.68 -16.04 -16.35
CA ARG A 41 3.85 -16.08 -17.81
C ARG A 41 4.74 -17.24 -18.26
N ARG A 42 5.75 -17.59 -17.46
CA ARG A 42 6.70 -18.68 -17.74
C ARG A 42 6.22 -20.06 -17.25
N LEU A 43 5.11 -20.10 -16.51
CA LEU A 43 4.60 -21.31 -15.89
C LEU A 43 3.96 -22.24 -16.94
N LYS A 44 4.48 -23.46 -17.09
CA LYS A 44 3.83 -24.51 -17.90
C LYS A 44 2.79 -25.25 -17.07
N HIS A 45 1.66 -24.59 -16.81
CA HIS A 45 0.59 -25.13 -15.97
C HIS A 45 -0.79 -24.93 -16.62
N ARG A 46 -1.69 -25.90 -16.47
CA ARG A 46 -3.03 -25.87 -17.10
C ARG A 46 -3.89 -24.67 -16.67
N ARG A 47 -3.68 -24.16 -15.45
CA ARG A 47 -4.39 -22.97 -14.93
C ARG A 47 -3.64 -21.66 -15.14
N ARG A 48 -2.56 -21.64 -15.94
CA ARG A 48 -1.74 -20.43 -16.16
C ARG A 48 -2.60 -19.21 -16.48
N ASP A 49 -3.50 -19.34 -17.45
CA ASP A 49 -4.26 -18.18 -17.93
C ASP A 49 -5.26 -17.66 -16.88
N GLN A 50 -5.81 -18.53 -16.03
CA GLN A 50 -6.62 -18.11 -14.88
C GLN A 50 -5.78 -17.38 -13.82
N LEU A 51 -4.58 -17.87 -13.55
CA LEU A 51 -3.64 -17.24 -12.61
C LEU A 51 -3.17 -15.87 -13.14
N LEU A 52 -2.91 -15.76 -14.44
CA LEU A 52 -2.57 -14.49 -15.09
C LEU A 52 -3.72 -13.49 -14.96
N LYS A 53 -4.96 -13.88 -15.30
CA LYS A 53 -6.14 -13.00 -15.15
C LYS A 53 -6.31 -12.52 -13.71
N LEU A 54 -6.16 -13.41 -12.73
CA LEU A 54 -6.27 -13.05 -11.32
C LEU A 54 -5.19 -12.04 -10.89
N VAL A 55 -3.93 -12.26 -11.31
CA VAL A 55 -2.83 -11.34 -10.97
C VAL A 55 -2.99 -10.00 -11.67
N ILE A 56 -3.45 -9.98 -12.92
CA ILE A 56 -3.72 -8.73 -13.65
C ILE A 56 -4.82 -7.92 -12.95
N SER A 57 -5.96 -8.54 -12.60
CA SER A 57 -7.04 -7.86 -11.86
C SER A 57 -6.54 -7.22 -10.57
N ARG A 58 -5.69 -7.95 -9.81
CA ARG A 58 -5.11 -7.43 -8.56
C ARG A 58 -4.13 -6.28 -8.80
N ILE A 59 -3.37 -6.30 -9.91
CA ILE A 59 -2.51 -5.19 -10.29
C ILE A 59 -3.38 -3.96 -10.58
N ASP A 60 -4.44 -4.12 -11.37
CA ASP A 60 -5.34 -3.01 -11.72
C ASP A 60 -6.00 -2.41 -10.47
N GLU A 61 -6.55 -3.25 -9.59
CA GLU A 61 -7.13 -2.83 -8.30
C GLU A 61 -6.12 -2.07 -7.43
N ARG A 62 -4.88 -2.57 -7.34
CA ARG A 62 -3.84 -1.95 -6.51
C ARG A 62 -3.30 -0.66 -7.13
N GLN A 63 -3.25 -0.57 -8.45
CA GLN A 63 -2.88 0.65 -9.16
C GLN A 63 -3.94 1.74 -8.95
N MET A 64 -5.22 1.40 -9.07
CA MET A 64 -6.31 2.34 -8.77
C MET A 64 -6.24 2.85 -7.33
N ALA A 65 -5.95 1.98 -6.36
CA ALA A 65 -5.78 2.40 -4.97
C ALA A 65 -4.57 3.33 -4.80
N LEU A 66 -3.45 3.04 -5.47
CA LEU A 66 -2.28 3.91 -5.45
C LEU A 66 -2.60 5.30 -6.04
N ASP A 67 -3.25 5.34 -7.20
CA ASP A 67 -3.62 6.58 -7.90
C ASP A 67 -4.52 7.46 -7.01
N GLN A 68 -5.46 6.85 -6.28
CA GLN A 68 -6.32 7.56 -5.32
C GLN A 68 -5.51 8.16 -4.16
N LEU A 69 -4.58 7.40 -3.57
CA LEU A 69 -3.75 7.88 -2.47
C LEU A 69 -2.83 9.02 -2.93
N GLU A 70 -2.22 8.90 -4.11
CA GLU A 70 -1.38 9.94 -4.71
C GLU A 70 -2.19 11.21 -5.01
N ALA A 71 -3.42 11.07 -5.53
CA ALA A 71 -4.32 12.20 -5.72
C ALA A 71 -4.67 12.92 -4.41
N MET A 72 -4.88 12.18 -3.31
CA MET A 72 -5.10 12.77 -1.98
C MET A 72 -3.87 13.55 -1.48
N VAL A 73 -2.65 13.04 -1.72
CA VAL A 73 -1.42 13.76 -1.37
C VAL A 73 -1.31 15.06 -2.17
N ILE A 74 -1.59 15.01 -3.48
CA ILE A 74 -1.56 16.19 -4.34
C ILE A 74 -2.59 17.23 -3.88
N ALA A 75 -3.83 16.81 -3.62
CA ALA A 75 -4.90 17.70 -3.16
C ALA A 75 -4.56 18.38 -1.82
N ARG A 76 -3.90 17.66 -0.89
CA ARG A 76 -3.44 18.24 0.39
C ARG A 76 -2.27 19.21 0.25
N ARG A 77 -1.49 19.10 -0.83
CA ARG A 77 -0.33 19.96 -1.10
C ARG A 77 -0.68 21.17 -1.98
N ALA A 78 -1.85 21.18 -2.61
CA ALA A 78 -2.33 22.34 -3.33
C ALA A 78 -2.61 23.47 -2.32
N PRO A 79 -2.00 24.66 -2.46
CA PRO A 79 -2.37 25.80 -1.64
C PRO A 79 -3.83 26.14 -1.95
N GLU A 80 -4.64 26.40 -0.92
CA GLU A 80 -5.96 27.00 -1.10
C GLU A 80 -5.78 28.27 -1.93
N GLU A 81 -6.27 28.28 -3.18
CA GLU A 81 -6.33 29.53 -3.94
C GLU A 81 -7.19 30.50 -3.14
N PRO A 82 -6.66 31.67 -2.73
CA PRO A 82 -7.48 32.65 -2.04
C PRO A 82 -8.55 33.11 -3.04
N ILE A 83 -9.80 32.81 -2.70
CA ILE A 83 -10.97 33.35 -3.39
C ILE A 83 -10.93 34.87 -3.15
N HIS A 84 -10.49 35.62 -4.15
CA HIS A 84 -10.52 37.08 -4.18
C HIS A 84 -11.90 37.60 -4.61
#